data_AF-A0A1V5Y4R4-F1
#
_entry.id   AF-A0A1V5Y4R4-F1
#
_cell.length_a   1.000
_cell.length_b   1.000
_cell.length_c   1.000
_cell.angle_alpha   90.00
_cell.angle_beta   90.00
_cell.angle_gamma   90.00
#
_symmetry.space_group_name_H-M   'P 1'
#
loop_
_entity.id
_entity.type
_entity.pdbx_description
1 polymer ?
#
loop_
_entity_poly.entity_id
_entity_poly.type
_entity_poly.pdbx_seq_one_letter_code
_entity_poly.pdbx_strand_id
1 'polypeptide(L)'
;MFPLFAKGKTNERPLIAPALRGAFRFSMQNASLYFAAGDLIFISDANGARVEFLGKATSALSSEVRCLYGLSYSRAAGAICWKPANAFCWKAPRLLPSAEREETGVIARRSVGGVLFLTKIKEATRSLSLTISAVRKNDASAFSHWVRDILRGGIEPFAFCEEYAPVRKAALISSRIAQKENFPEQIAVEIELEILAAGDYA
;
A
#
# COMPACT_ATOMS: atom_id res chain seq x y z
N MET A 1 -11.77 -7.44 3.14
CA MET A 1 -10.94 -6.63 2.23
C MET A 1 -9.60 -7.31 2.07
N PHE A 2 -9.02 -7.26 0.87
CA PHE A 2 -7.73 -7.88 0.58
C PHE A 2 -6.62 -6.83 0.70
N PRO A 3 -5.64 -7.04 1.59
CA PRO A 3 -4.54 -6.10 1.72
C PRO A 3 -3.56 -6.21 0.54
N LEU A 4 -3.22 -5.06 -0.03
CA LEU A 4 -2.24 -4.88 -1.10
C LEU A 4 -1.02 -4.13 -0.57
N PHE A 5 0.14 -4.69 -0.86
CA PHE A 5 1.47 -4.13 -0.57
C PHE A 5 2.15 -3.83 -1.89
N ALA A 6 2.66 -2.62 -2.08
CA ALA A 6 3.23 -2.19 -3.35
C ALA A 6 4.45 -1.29 -3.14
N LYS A 7 5.40 -1.33 -4.06
CA LYS A 7 6.62 -0.53 -3.97
C LYS A 7 7.23 -0.21 -5.32
N GLY A 8 7.69 1.03 -5.44
CA GLY A 8 8.33 1.56 -6.64
C GLY A 8 7.33 1.75 -7.77
N LYS A 9 7.65 2.65 -8.70
CA LYS A 9 6.79 2.97 -9.85
C LYS A 9 7.42 2.47 -11.14
N THR A 10 6.59 2.00 -12.06
CA THR A 10 6.96 1.68 -13.43
C THR A 10 5.90 2.21 -14.39
N ASN A 11 6.31 2.50 -15.62
CA ASN A 11 5.40 2.90 -16.70
C ASN A 11 4.54 4.13 -16.33
N GLU A 12 5.17 5.15 -15.74
CA GLU A 12 4.50 6.41 -15.42
C GLU A 12 4.05 7.13 -16.70
N ARG A 13 2.75 7.38 -16.82
CA ARG A 13 2.13 7.99 -18.00
C ARG A 13 1.13 9.07 -17.61
N PRO A 14 1.27 10.29 -18.13
CA PRO A 14 0.30 11.35 -17.87
C PRO A 14 -1.02 11.09 -18.61
N LEU A 15 -2.12 11.51 -18.01
CA LEU A 15 -3.40 11.63 -18.69
C LEU A 15 -3.35 12.76 -19.70
N ILE A 16 -3.91 12.54 -20.90
CA ILE A 16 -4.03 13.58 -21.93
C ILE A 16 -5.29 14.43 -21.79
N ALA A 17 -6.23 13.98 -20.98
CA ALA A 17 -7.50 14.66 -20.72
C ALA A 17 -7.84 14.57 -19.22
N PRO A 18 -8.61 15.52 -18.68
CA PRO A 18 -9.12 15.40 -17.31
C PRO A 18 -10.04 14.19 -17.16
N ALA A 19 -10.07 13.60 -15.97
CA ALA A 19 -10.94 12.49 -15.61
C ALA A 19 -11.81 12.91 -14.43
N LEU A 20 -13.13 12.74 -14.54
CA LEU A 20 -14.06 13.14 -13.48
C LEU A 20 -14.13 12.08 -12.38
N ARG A 21 -14.57 12.50 -11.18
CA ARG A 21 -14.94 11.57 -10.11
C ARG A 21 -15.88 10.48 -10.64
N GLY A 22 -15.61 9.23 -10.26
CA GLY A 22 -16.32 8.04 -10.73
C GLY A 22 -15.84 7.50 -12.08
N ALA A 23 -14.96 8.20 -12.79
CA ALA A 23 -14.40 7.69 -14.03
C ALA A 23 -13.53 6.45 -13.77
N PHE A 24 -13.76 5.41 -14.58
CA PHE A 24 -12.99 4.16 -14.61
C PHE A 24 -12.22 3.99 -15.92
N ARG A 25 -12.26 5.00 -16.80
CA ARG A 25 -11.57 5.06 -18.10
C ARG A 25 -10.70 6.30 -18.13
N PHE A 26 -9.44 6.13 -18.49
CA PHE A 26 -8.43 7.17 -18.42
C PHE A 26 -7.73 7.32 -19.77
N SER A 27 -7.87 8.49 -20.38
CA SER A 27 -7.29 8.79 -21.69
C SER A 27 -5.79 9.05 -21.57
N MET A 28 -4.99 8.36 -22.37
CA MET A 28 -3.54 8.50 -22.41
C MET A 28 -2.97 8.08 -23.77
N GLN A 29 -1.78 8.55 -24.12
CA GLN A 29 -1.13 8.15 -25.36
C GLN A 29 -0.44 6.79 -25.22
N ASN A 30 -0.65 5.93 -26.22
CA ASN A 30 -0.05 4.61 -26.35
C ASN A 30 -0.22 3.72 -25.11
N ALA A 31 -1.39 3.73 -24.47
CA ALA A 31 -1.60 3.02 -23.20
C ALA A 31 -1.26 1.52 -23.31
N SER A 32 -1.65 0.87 -24.41
CA SER A 32 -1.40 -0.55 -24.67
C SER A 32 0.09 -0.95 -24.76
N LEU A 33 1.01 0.00 -24.93
CA LEU A 33 2.45 -0.28 -24.85
C LEU A 33 2.95 -0.38 -23.41
N TYR A 34 2.22 0.20 -22.48
CA TYR A 34 2.65 0.39 -21.10
C TYR A 34 1.80 -0.38 -20.10
N PHE A 35 0.53 -0.67 -20.45
CA PHE A 35 -0.46 -1.33 -19.61
C PHE A 35 -1.12 -2.48 -20.37
N ALA A 36 -1.56 -3.48 -19.61
CA ALA A 36 -2.25 -4.68 -20.05
C ALA A 36 -3.35 -5.04 -19.05
N ALA A 37 -4.31 -5.87 -19.49
CA ALA A 37 -5.34 -6.38 -18.58
C ALA A 37 -4.70 -7.18 -17.43
N GLY A 38 -5.18 -6.96 -16.21
CA GLY A 38 -4.68 -7.58 -14.98
C GLY A 38 -3.66 -6.75 -14.21
N ASP A 39 -3.06 -5.73 -14.82
CA ASP A 39 -2.09 -4.86 -14.15
C ASP A 39 -2.72 -4.08 -12.99
N LEU A 40 -1.98 -3.92 -11.90
CA LEU A 40 -2.40 -3.05 -10.79
C LEU A 40 -2.14 -1.60 -11.16
N ILE A 41 -3.17 -0.76 -11.07
CA ILE A 41 -3.10 0.62 -11.52
C ILE A 41 -3.22 1.59 -10.34
N PHE A 42 -2.29 2.53 -10.29
CA PHE A 42 -2.32 3.67 -9.38
C PHE A 42 -2.37 4.97 -10.16
N ILE A 43 -2.92 6.01 -9.54
CA ILE A 43 -2.97 7.36 -10.11
C ILE A 43 -2.71 8.42 -9.04
N SER A 44 -2.11 9.54 -9.42
CA SER A 44 -1.99 10.75 -8.59
C SER A 44 -2.23 12.00 -9.42
N ASP A 45 -2.30 13.13 -8.72
CA ASP A 45 -2.09 14.43 -9.35
C ASP A 45 -0.67 14.54 -9.93
N ALA A 46 -0.46 15.50 -10.83
CA ALA A 46 0.82 15.72 -11.51
C ALA A 46 2.00 15.99 -10.54
N ASN A 47 1.71 16.55 -9.36
CA ASN A 47 2.68 16.79 -8.30
C ASN A 47 2.91 15.58 -7.38
N GLY A 48 2.33 14.42 -7.69
CA GLY A 48 2.44 13.20 -6.89
C GLY A 48 1.44 13.10 -5.72
N ALA A 49 0.63 14.13 -5.47
CA ALA A 49 -0.31 14.14 -4.36
C ALA A 49 -1.57 13.31 -4.63
N ARG A 50 -2.27 12.96 -3.54
CA ARG A 50 -3.56 12.24 -3.56
C ARG A 50 -3.45 10.95 -4.36
N VAL A 51 -2.60 10.04 -3.94
CA VAL A 51 -2.47 8.75 -4.63
C VAL A 51 -3.72 7.90 -4.40
N GLU A 52 -4.25 7.32 -5.47
CA GLU A 52 -5.38 6.38 -5.45
C GLU A 52 -5.00 5.05 -6.12
N PHE A 53 -5.49 3.95 -5.56
CA PHE A 53 -5.44 2.63 -6.18
C PHE A 53 -6.73 2.37 -6.95
N LEU A 54 -6.63 2.11 -8.25
CA LEU A 54 -7.77 1.94 -9.15
C LEU A 54 -8.14 0.47 -9.41
N GLY A 55 -7.51 -0.45 -8.68
CA GLY A 55 -7.72 -1.88 -8.90
C GLY A 55 -6.88 -2.42 -10.05
N LYS A 56 -7.35 -3.51 -10.65
CA LYS A 56 -6.74 -4.08 -11.85
C LYS A 56 -7.24 -3.37 -13.10
N ALA A 57 -6.37 -3.22 -14.09
CA ALA A 57 -6.77 -2.85 -15.44
C ALA A 57 -7.66 -3.95 -16.02
N THR A 58 -8.84 -3.57 -16.50
CA THR A 58 -9.76 -4.48 -17.20
C THR A 58 -9.44 -4.55 -18.69
N SER A 59 -8.89 -3.47 -19.24
CA SER A 59 -8.38 -3.40 -20.63
C SER A 59 -7.41 -2.22 -20.79
N ALA A 60 -6.53 -2.33 -21.79
CA ALA A 60 -5.65 -1.26 -22.21
C ALA A 60 -5.64 -1.20 -23.75
N LEU A 61 -6.04 -0.06 -24.30
CA LEU A 61 -6.02 0.24 -25.73
C LEU A 61 -4.97 1.32 -26.00
N SER A 62 -4.68 1.64 -27.26
CA SER A 62 -3.68 2.67 -27.57
C SER A 62 -4.03 4.04 -26.97
N SER A 63 -5.31 4.39 -26.82
CA SER A 63 -5.76 5.71 -26.33
C SER A 63 -6.23 5.74 -24.88
N GLU A 64 -6.33 4.59 -24.21
CA GLU A 64 -6.89 4.53 -22.85
C GLU A 64 -6.49 3.29 -22.06
N VAL A 65 -6.59 3.41 -20.74
CA VAL A 65 -6.70 2.27 -19.83
C VAL A 65 -8.04 2.31 -19.12
N ARG A 66 -8.64 1.15 -18.91
CA ARG A 66 -9.84 0.97 -18.07
C ARG A 66 -9.48 0.20 -16.82
N CYS A 67 -10.01 0.62 -15.69
CA CYS A 67 -9.72 0.06 -14.38
C CYS A 67 -10.97 -0.51 -13.73
N LEU A 68 -10.77 -1.34 -12.70
CA LEU A 68 -11.84 -1.97 -11.95
C LEU A 68 -12.61 -0.96 -11.08
N TYR A 69 -11.90 0.00 -10.48
CA TYR A 69 -12.48 1.02 -9.61
C TYR A 69 -12.44 2.41 -10.25
N GLY A 70 -13.49 3.19 -9.97
CA GLY A 70 -13.58 4.58 -10.39
C GLY A 70 -12.84 5.51 -9.45
N LEU A 71 -12.47 6.70 -9.95
CA LEU A 71 -11.86 7.75 -9.14
C LEU A 71 -12.72 8.21 -7.97
N SER A 72 -12.12 8.41 -6.81
CA SER A 72 -12.76 9.09 -5.67
C SER A 72 -12.76 10.61 -5.87
N TYR A 73 -11.78 11.15 -6.60
CA TYR A 73 -11.63 12.57 -6.89
C TYR A 73 -11.40 12.84 -8.38
N SER A 74 -11.93 13.93 -8.90
CA SER A 74 -11.61 14.38 -10.26
C SER A 74 -10.13 14.72 -10.39
N ARG A 75 -9.56 14.43 -11.55
CA ARG A 75 -8.16 14.66 -11.92
C ARG A 75 -8.06 15.57 -13.13
N ALA A 76 -7.10 16.49 -13.07
CA ALA A 76 -6.76 17.32 -14.22
C ALA A 76 -6.03 16.51 -15.30
N ALA A 77 -5.94 17.06 -16.52
CA ALA A 77 -4.98 16.59 -17.50
C ALA A 77 -3.55 16.69 -16.91
N GLY A 78 -2.68 15.73 -17.25
CA GLY A 78 -1.34 15.62 -16.67
C GLY A 78 -1.26 14.85 -15.35
N ALA A 79 -2.38 14.41 -14.77
CA ALA A 79 -2.36 13.41 -13.69
C ALA A 79 -1.58 12.16 -14.12
N ILE A 80 -0.81 11.56 -13.22
CA ILE A 80 0.12 10.47 -13.58
C ILE A 80 -0.51 9.13 -13.21
N CYS A 81 -0.57 8.22 -14.17
CA CYS A 81 -0.99 6.83 -14.01
C CYS A 81 0.24 5.92 -14.09
N TRP A 82 0.33 4.90 -13.23
CA TRP A 82 1.48 3.98 -13.22
C TRP A 82 1.13 2.61 -12.66
N LYS A 83 2.09 1.68 -12.77
CA LYS A 83 2.06 0.37 -12.11
C LYS A 83 3.10 0.30 -11.01
N PRO A 84 2.85 -0.50 -9.95
CA PRO A 84 3.90 -0.82 -9.00
C PRO A 84 5.01 -1.61 -9.69
N ALA A 85 6.27 -1.35 -9.34
CA ALA A 85 7.40 -2.19 -9.77
C ALA A 85 7.32 -3.57 -9.12
N ASN A 86 6.97 -3.58 -7.83
CA ASN A 86 6.78 -4.79 -7.04
C ASN A 86 5.46 -4.69 -6.29
N ALA A 87 4.66 -5.75 -6.32
CA ALA A 87 3.41 -5.80 -5.57
C ALA A 87 3.15 -7.19 -5.03
N PHE A 88 2.57 -7.23 -3.83
CA PHE A 88 2.10 -8.45 -3.19
C PHE A 88 0.66 -8.22 -2.72
N CYS A 89 -0.25 -9.05 -3.20
CA CYS A 89 -1.67 -8.99 -2.85
C CYS A 89 -2.07 -10.28 -2.14
N TRP A 90 -2.62 -10.16 -0.94
CA TRP A 90 -3.17 -11.32 -0.25
C TRP A 90 -4.45 -11.79 -0.94
N LYS A 91 -4.58 -13.11 -1.11
CA LYS A 91 -5.80 -13.76 -1.61
C LYS A 91 -6.81 -14.09 -0.52
N ALA A 92 -6.41 -13.93 0.75
CA ALA A 92 -7.27 -14.13 1.90
C ALA A 92 -7.66 -12.75 2.49
N PRO A 93 -8.92 -12.55 2.87
CA PRO A 93 -9.31 -11.32 3.54
C PRO A 93 -8.65 -11.25 4.91
N ARG A 94 -8.32 -10.04 5.35
CA ARG A 94 -7.97 -9.84 6.75
C ARG A 94 -9.19 -10.03 7.66
N LEU A 95 -8.93 -10.42 8.90
CA LEU A 95 -9.89 -10.36 9.99
C LEU A 95 -10.12 -8.91 10.43
N LEU A 96 -11.36 -8.64 10.82
CA LEU A 96 -11.78 -7.40 11.45
C LEU A 96 -12.03 -7.67 12.94
N PRO A 97 -11.82 -6.68 13.83
CA PRO A 97 -11.34 -5.32 13.53
C PRO A 97 -9.81 -5.27 13.35
N SER A 98 -9.33 -4.31 12.56
CA SER A 98 -7.93 -3.87 12.67
C SER A 98 -7.83 -2.88 13.82
N ALA A 99 -6.83 -3.07 14.69
CA ALA A 99 -6.51 -2.08 15.70
C ALA A 99 -5.67 -0.98 15.04
N GLU A 100 -6.21 0.24 14.99
CA GLU A 100 -5.43 1.45 14.71
C GLU A 100 -5.09 2.08 16.07
N ARG A 101 -3.80 2.24 16.36
CA ARG A 101 -3.34 2.89 17.58
C ARG A 101 -2.63 4.16 17.21
N GLU A 102 -3.03 5.26 17.83
CA GLU A 102 -2.32 6.53 17.74
C GLU A 102 -1.55 6.69 19.05
N GLU A 103 -0.23 6.48 18.99
CA GLU A 103 0.63 6.71 20.14
C GLU A 103 1.11 8.16 20.13
N THR A 104 0.64 8.93 21.10
CA THR A 104 1.20 10.23 21.47
C THR A 104 1.88 10.09 22.82
N GLY A 105 2.97 10.81 23.04
CA GLY A 105 3.70 10.70 24.31
C GLY A 105 4.87 11.65 24.41
N VAL A 106 5.65 11.51 25.48
CA VAL A 106 6.87 12.27 25.72
C VAL A 106 8.04 11.29 25.76
N ILE A 107 9.03 11.48 24.88
CA ILE A 107 10.31 10.77 24.96
C ILE A 107 11.21 11.57 25.88
N ALA A 108 11.54 11.00 27.04
CA ALA A 108 12.58 11.53 27.91
C ALA A 108 13.91 10.82 27.61
N ARG A 109 14.89 11.55 27.05
CA ARG A 109 16.27 11.05 26.93
C ARG A 109 17.09 11.58 28.09
N ARG A 110 17.71 10.67 28.84
CA ARG A 110 18.61 11.00 29.94
C ARG A 110 20.04 11.09 29.43
N SER A 111 20.77 12.15 29.77
CA SER A 111 22.21 12.22 29.48
C SER A 111 22.96 11.17 30.31
N VAL A 112 24.05 10.62 29.76
CA VAL A 112 24.99 9.80 30.54
C VAL A 112 25.57 10.72 31.63
N GLY A 113 25.25 10.44 32.89
CA GLY A 113 25.55 11.30 34.06
C GLY A 113 24.32 11.88 34.77
N GLY A 114 23.13 11.78 34.17
CA GLY A 114 21.85 11.94 34.88
C GLY A 114 21.38 13.36 35.21
N VAL A 115 22.07 14.39 34.70
CA VAL A 115 21.81 15.81 35.03
C VAL A 115 20.77 16.46 34.10
N LEU A 116 20.55 15.94 32.89
CA LEU A 116 19.63 16.53 31.91
C LEU A 116 18.61 15.51 31.39
N PHE A 117 17.33 15.92 31.38
CA PHE A 117 16.24 15.24 30.69
C PHE A 117 15.87 16.06 29.45
N LEU A 118 16.03 15.48 28.27
CA LEU A 118 15.49 16.06 27.05
C LEU A 118 14.13 15.41 26.80
N THR A 119 13.06 16.14 27.09
CA THR A 119 11.68 15.72 26.81
C THR A 119 11.28 16.24 25.44
N LYS A 120 11.21 15.35 24.44
CA LYS A 120 10.59 15.68 23.14
C LYS A 120 9.19 15.07 23.12
N ILE A 121 8.20 15.82 22.65
CA ILE A 121 6.91 15.24 22.29
C ILE A 121 7.18 14.21 21.17
N LYS A 122 6.82 12.95 21.41
CA LYS A 122 6.84 11.89 20.40
C LYS A 122 5.85 12.34 19.32
N GLU A 123 6.32 12.45 18.08
CA GLU A 123 5.43 12.65 16.94
C GLU A 123 4.40 11.53 16.93
N ALA A 124 3.12 11.87 16.68
CA ALA A 124 2.05 10.90 16.73
C ALA A 124 2.32 9.78 15.71
N THR A 125 2.64 8.58 16.20
CA THR A 125 2.86 7.41 15.36
C THR A 125 1.56 6.64 15.27
N ARG A 126 1.03 6.47 14.06
CA ARG A 126 -0.14 5.63 13.81
C ARG A 126 0.32 4.23 13.46
N SER A 127 -0.06 3.24 14.26
CA SER A 127 0.18 1.84 13.93
C SER A 127 -1.11 1.13 13.53
N LEU A 128 -0.99 0.18 12.61
CA LEU A 128 -2.08 -0.64 12.10
C LEU A 128 -1.72 -2.11 12.25
N SER A 129 -2.48 -2.83 13.06
CA SER A 129 -2.34 -4.29 13.19
C SER A 129 -3.34 -5.00 12.27
N LEU A 130 -2.81 -5.90 11.43
CA LEU A 130 -3.55 -6.70 10.48
C LEU A 130 -3.40 -8.18 10.85
N THR A 131 -4.51 -8.89 10.95
CA THR A 131 -4.49 -10.35 11.11
C THR A 131 -5.14 -10.98 9.90
N ILE A 132 -4.43 -11.89 9.23
CA ILE A 132 -4.95 -12.64 8.08
C ILE A 132 -5.01 -14.11 8.51
N SER A 133 -6.23 -14.62 8.61
CA SER A 133 -6.47 -16.02 8.98
C SER A 133 -6.57 -16.90 7.74
N ALA A 134 -6.24 -18.18 7.91
CA ALA A 134 -6.44 -19.21 6.90
C ALA A 134 -5.66 -18.97 5.59
N VAL A 135 -4.43 -18.48 5.73
CA VAL A 135 -3.52 -18.28 4.60
C VAL A 135 -2.89 -19.62 4.20
N ARG A 136 -2.78 -19.88 2.89
CA ARG A 136 -2.04 -21.04 2.38
C ARG A 136 -0.55 -20.86 2.63
N LYS A 137 0.16 -21.95 2.93
CA LYS A 137 1.61 -21.94 3.18
C LYS A 137 2.44 -21.27 2.07
N ASN A 138 2.06 -21.47 0.82
CA ASN A 138 2.75 -20.87 -0.33
C ASN A 138 2.60 -19.34 -0.36
N ASP A 139 1.40 -18.82 -0.06
CA ASP A 139 1.17 -17.37 -0.05
C ASP A 139 1.94 -16.72 1.13
N ALA A 140 2.01 -17.38 2.29
CA ALA A 140 2.82 -16.92 3.43
C ALA A 140 4.33 -16.91 3.15
N SER A 141 4.80 -17.92 2.41
CA SER A 141 6.21 -18.00 1.98
C SER A 141 6.53 -16.89 0.98
N ALA A 142 5.65 -16.65 0.01
CA ALA A 142 5.81 -15.57 -0.97
C ALA A 142 5.83 -14.19 -0.30
N PHE A 143 5.00 -13.95 0.72
CA PHE A 143 5.07 -12.74 1.53
C PHE A 143 6.41 -12.60 2.25
N SER A 144 6.91 -13.68 2.85
CA SER A 144 8.21 -13.68 3.55
C SER A 144 9.37 -13.32 2.60
N HIS A 145 9.34 -13.83 1.38
CA HIS A 145 10.29 -13.45 0.32
C HIS A 145 10.15 -11.98 -0.05
N TRP A 146 8.93 -11.50 -0.24
CA TRP A 146 8.70 -10.09 -0.55
C TRP A 146 9.24 -9.16 0.55
N VAL A 147 9.00 -9.47 1.82
CA VAL A 147 9.57 -8.70 2.95
C VAL A 147 11.10 -8.73 2.95
N ARG A 148 11.69 -9.91 2.72
CA ARG A 148 13.16 -10.05 2.70
C ARG A 148 13.80 -9.30 1.55
N ASP A 149 13.29 -9.50 0.34
CA ASP A 149 13.97 -9.13 -0.89
C ASP A 149 13.57 -7.71 -1.34
N ILE A 150 12.30 -7.34 -1.18
CA ILE A 150 11.77 -6.05 -1.63
C ILE A 150 11.79 -5.00 -0.51
N LEU A 151 11.48 -5.38 0.74
CA LEU A 151 11.57 -4.46 1.88
C LEU A 151 12.93 -4.48 2.57
N ARG A 152 13.88 -5.27 2.07
CA ARG A 152 15.22 -5.47 2.67
C ARG A 152 15.13 -5.82 4.15
N GLY A 153 14.23 -6.74 4.49
CA GLY A 153 13.98 -7.14 5.88
C GLY A 153 13.06 -6.20 6.66
N GLY A 154 12.25 -5.39 5.99
CA GLY A 154 11.26 -4.49 6.62
C GLY A 154 11.75 -3.06 6.86
N ILE A 155 12.98 -2.74 6.46
CA ILE A 155 13.61 -1.43 6.69
C ILE A 155 12.98 -0.36 5.79
N GLU A 156 12.67 -0.73 4.54
CA GLU A 156 12.26 0.25 3.54
C GLU A 156 10.73 0.46 3.54
N PRO A 157 10.26 1.71 3.39
CA PRO A 157 8.84 1.99 3.32
C PRO A 157 8.22 1.42 2.04
N PHE A 158 6.91 1.22 2.08
CA PHE A 158 6.10 0.72 0.98
C PHE A 158 4.71 1.34 1.00
N ALA A 159 3.96 1.19 -0.09
CA ALA A 159 2.56 1.58 -0.17
C ALA A 159 1.67 0.42 0.30
N PHE A 160 0.79 0.71 1.26
CA PHE A 160 -0.27 -0.16 1.73
C PHE A 160 -1.62 0.39 1.30
N CYS A 161 -2.48 -0.45 0.75
CA CYS A 161 -3.87 -0.09 0.53
C CYS A 161 -4.78 -1.32 0.62
N GLU A 162 -6.04 -1.05 0.91
CA GLU A 162 -7.10 -2.05 0.87
C GLU A 162 -8.10 -1.66 -0.21
N GLU A 163 -8.99 -2.59 -0.55
CA GLU A 163 -10.08 -2.32 -1.46
C GLU A 163 -10.90 -1.10 -0.98
N TYR A 164 -11.01 -0.07 -1.84
CA TYR A 164 -11.69 1.20 -1.57
C TYR A 164 -11.11 2.04 -0.42
N ALA A 165 -9.93 1.69 0.10
CA ALA A 165 -9.26 2.47 1.13
C ALA A 165 -8.21 3.42 0.53
N PRO A 166 -7.94 4.57 1.17
CA PRO A 166 -6.85 5.45 0.76
C PRO A 166 -5.51 4.71 0.76
N VAL A 167 -4.66 5.03 -0.22
CA VAL A 167 -3.28 4.56 -0.24
C VAL A 167 -2.52 5.20 0.92
N ARG A 168 -1.75 4.40 1.66
CA ARG A 168 -0.95 4.83 2.80
C ARG A 168 0.50 4.45 2.57
N LYS A 169 1.42 5.35 2.84
CA LYS A 169 2.83 5.03 2.95
C LYS A 169 3.06 4.44 4.34
N ALA A 170 3.66 3.26 4.39
CA ALA A 170 3.85 2.49 5.61
C ALA A 170 5.25 1.91 5.72
N ALA A 171 5.65 1.57 6.94
CA ALA A 171 6.82 0.75 7.25
C ALA A 171 6.40 -0.49 8.04
N LEU A 172 7.16 -1.58 7.90
CA LEU A 172 6.89 -2.82 8.63
C LEU A 172 7.50 -2.73 10.03
N ILE A 173 6.68 -2.78 11.08
CA ILE A 173 7.15 -2.85 12.47
C ILE A 173 7.48 -4.31 12.81
N SER A 174 6.51 -5.19 12.58
CA SER A 174 6.65 -6.61 12.89
C SER A 174 5.79 -7.46 11.97
N SER A 175 6.22 -8.71 11.76
CA SER A 175 5.41 -9.73 11.10
C SER A 175 5.58 -11.05 11.83
N ARG A 176 4.47 -11.64 12.27
CA ARG A 176 4.44 -12.94 12.92
C ARG A 176 3.66 -13.92 12.07
N ILE A 177 4.27 -15.05 11.77
CA ILE A 177 3.66 -16.15 11.03
C ILE A 177 3.53 -17.32 11.99
N ALA A 178 2.29 -17.72 12.29
CA ALA A 178 1.99 -18.80 13.21
C ALA A 178 1.13 -19.86 12.51
N GLN A 179 1.48 -21.13 12.66
CA GLN A 179 0.65 -22.24 12.20
C GLN A 179 -0.53 -22.42 13.15
N LYS A 180 -1.74 -22.65 12.62
CA LYS A 180 -2.90 -22.94 13.47
C LYS A 180 -2.87 -24.39 13.91
N GLU A 181 -2.91 -24.64 15.22
CA GLU A 181 -2.85 -25.98 15.82
C GLU A 181 -3.90 -26.94 15.25
N ASN A 182 -5.12 -26.45 15.00
CA ASN A 182 -6.25 -27.28 14.53
C ASN A 182 -6.38 -27.36 13.00
N PHE A 183 -5.55 -26.63 12.25
CA PHE A 183 -5.62 -26.58 10.78
C PHE A 183 -4.19 -26.51 10.21
N PRO A 184 -3.51 -27.66 10.06
CA PRO A 184 -2.07 -27.70 9.74
C PRO A 184 -1.72 -27.06 8.38
N GLU A 185 -2.67 -27.00 7.44
CA GLU A 185 -2.49 -26.33 6.15
C GLU A 185 -2.75 -24.82 6.18
N GLN A 186 -3.28 -24.31 7.30
CA GLN A 186 -3.65 -22.92 7.47
C GLN A 186 -2.67 -22.19 8.38
N ILE A 187 -2.24 -21.04 7.89
CA ILE A 187 -1.34 -20.14 8.59
C ILE A 187 -2.11 -18.89 9.00
N ALA A 188 -1.86 -18.43 10.22
CA ALA A 188 -2.22 -17.09 10.67
C ALA A 188 -1.01 -16.18 10.46
N VAL A 189 -1.24 -15.04 9.79
CA VAL A 189 -0.23 -14.01 9.60
C VAL A 189 -0.71 -12.75 10.32
N GLU A 190 0.09 -12.28 11.27
CA GLU A 190 -0.10 -11.02 11.96
C GLU A 190 0.96 -10.04 11.47
N ILE A 191 0.53 -8.86 11.07
CA ILE A 191 1.40 -7.82 10.51
C ILE A 191 1.11 -6.54 11.28
N GLU A 192 2.16 -5.89 11.76
CA GLU A 192 2.07 -4.59 12.39
C GLU A 192 2.80 -3.57 11.51
N LEU A 193 2.06 -2.52 11.13
CA LEU A 193 2.53 -1.48 10.24
C LEU A 193 2.59 -0.14 10.95
N GLU A 194 3.62 0.65 10.69
CA GLU A 194 3.64 2.08 10.99
C GLU A 194 3.12 2.84 9.78
N ILE A 195 2.14 3.73 9.96
CA ILE A 195 1.61 4.58 8.89
C ILE A 195 2.35 5.92 8.92
N LEU A 196 3.19 6.13 7.91
CA LEU A 196 4.06 7.30 7.77
C LEU A 196 3.33 8.49 7.14
N ALA A 197 2.46 8.22 6.15
CA ALA A 197 1.67 9.26 5.49
C ALA A 197 0.42 8.67 4.82
N ALA A 198 -0.66 9.47 4.73
CA ALA A 198 -1.86 9.14 3.99
C ALA A 198 -1.86 9.81 2.61
N GLY A 199 -2.32 9.09 1.59
CA GLY A 199 -2.37 9.56 0.20
C GLY A 199 -1.00 9.66 -0.48
N ASP A 200 0.02 8.99 0.04
CA ASP A 200 1.40 8.98 -0.46
C ASP A 200 1.83 7.57 -0.89
N TYR A 201 2.80 7.49 -1.80
CA TYR A 201 3.33 6.25 -2.38
C TYR A 201 4.83 6.14 -2.11
N ALA A 202 5.35 4.91 -1.99
CA ALA A 202 6.74 4.63 -1.65
C ALA A 202 7.53 3.99 -2.80
#